data_AF-A0A7R9UKZ9-F1
#
_entry.id   AF-A0A7R9UKZ9-F1
#
_cell.length_a   1.000
_cell.length_b   1.000
_cell.length_c   1.000
_cell.angle_alpha   90.00
_cell.angle_beta   90.00
_cell.angle_gamma   90.00
#
_symmetry.space_group_name_H-M   'P 1'
#
loop_
_entity.id
_entity.type
_entity.pdbx_description
1 polymer ?
#
loop_
_entity_poly.entity_id
_entity_poly.type
_entity_poly.pdbx_seq_one_letter_code
_entity_poly.pdbx_strand_id
1 'polypeptide(L)'
;LADFALLNLSAIDQPAALRTHFSRLSDAQLSAVCTGLDLVADEAHGERVGKGLLVDTLVDRYARRPNRYEAISRMPLYPDERVLWDYHQVPRADAHGDGVLALPKL
;
A
#
# COMPACT_ATOMS: atom_id res chain seq x y z
N LEU A 1 -23.20 1.73 -2.38
CA LEU A 1 -22.10 2.64 -2.80
C LEU A 1 -22.57 4.04 -3.21
N ALA A 2 -23.88 4.31 -3.37
CA ALA A 2 -24.37 5.64 -3.73
C ALA A 2 -23.87 6.74 -2.76
N ASP A 3 -23.94 6.50 -1.45
CA ASP A 3 -23.45 7.46 -0.45
C ASP A 3 -21.97 7.77 -0.61
N PHE A 4 -21.15 6.76 -0.90
CA PHE A 4 -19.71 6.93 -1.14
C PHE A 4 -19.42 7.76 -2.40
N ALA A 5 -20.19 7.54 -3.47
CA ALA A 5 -20.04 8.26 -4.73
C ALA A 5 -20.43 9.75 -4.64
N LEU A 6 -21.19 10.13 -3.61
CA LEU A 6 -21.63 11.51 -3.38
C LEU A 6 -20.72 12.30 -2.41
N LEU A 7 -19.76 11.64 -1.76
CA LEU A 7 -18.84 12.30 -0.84
C LEU A 7 -17.80 13.15 -1.58
N ASN A 8 -17.27 14.15 -0.88
CA ASN A 8 -16.15 14.94 -1.38
C ASN A 8 -14.85 14.14 -1.39
N LEU A 9 -13.99 14.43 -2.37
CA LEU A 9 -12.71 13.74 -2.54
C LEU A 9 -11.85 13.76 -1.27
N SER A 10 -11.80 14.89 -0.57
CA SER A 10 -10.97 15.06 0.64
C SER A 10 -11.45 14.26 1.86
N ALA A 11 -12.70 13.77 1.89
CA ALA A 11 -13.16 12.89 2.96
C ALA A 11 -12.91 11.41 2.65
N ILE A 12 -12.76 11.07 1.36
CA ILE A 12 -12.57 9.68 0.93
C ILE A 12 -11.11 9.34 0.63
N ASP A 13 -10.24 10.31 0.35
CA ASP A 13 -8.86 10.05 -0.08
C ASP A 13 -7.92 9.50 1.01
N GLN A 14 -8.37 9.50 2.28
CA GLN A 14 -7.61 8.95 3.40
C GLN A 14 -7.71 7.42 3.46
N PRO A 15 -6.59 6.70 3.71
CA PRO A 15 -6.59 5.24 3.71
C PRO A 15 -7.52 4.64 4.77
N ALA A 16 -7.65 5.28 5.94
CA ALA A 16 -8.58 4.84 7.00
C ALA A 16 -10.05 4.98 6.59
N ALA A 17 -10.40 6.06 5.88
CA ALA A 17 -11.75 6.28 5.37
C ALA A 17 -12.10 5.23 4.30
N LEU A 18 -11.21 5.03 3.31
CA LEU A 18 -11.39 3.99 2.28
C LEU A 18 -11.56 2.60 2.89
N ARG A 19 -10.69 2.21 3.83
CA ARG A 19 -10.82 0.93 4.55
C ARG A 19 -12.18 0.79 5.23
N THR A 20 -12.68 1.85 5.85
CA THR A 20 -13.97 1.85 6.53
C THR A 20 -15.14 1.69 5.56
N HIS A 21 -15.07 2.32 4.38
CA HIS A 21 -16.12 2.22 3.36
C HIS A 21 -16.09 0.86 2.64
N PHE A 22 -14.91 0.38 2.23
CA PHE A 22 -14.77 -0.88 1.52
C PHE A 22 -14.96 -2.11 2.42
N SER A 23 -14.65 -2.02 3.72
CA SER A 23 -14.90 -3.14 4.66
C SER A 23 -16.38 -3.45 4.88
N ARG A 24 -17.28 -2.48 4.65
CA ARG A 24 -18.75 -2.67 4.73
C ARG A 24 -19.31 -3.47 3.55
N LEU A 25 -18.58 -3.59 2.46
CA LEU A 25 -19.03 -4.34 1.28
C LEU A 25 -18.92 -5.85 1.51
N SER A 26 -19.81 -6.58 0.85
CA SER A 26 -19.71 -8.04 0.77
C SER A 26 -18.60 -8.48 -0.19
N ASP A 27 -18.14 -9.71 -0.05
CA ASP A 27 -17.02 -10.25 -0.82
C ASP A 27 -17.32 -10.28 -2.32
N ALA A 28 -18.57 -10.65 -2.69
CA ALA A 28 -19.04 -10.61 -4.06
C ALA A 28 -19.13 -9.18 -4.64
N GLN A 29 -19.48 -8.19 -3.82
CA GLN A 29 -19.48 -6.79 -4.27
C GLN A 29 -18.06 -6.26 -4.44
N LEU A 30 -17.12 -6.67 -3.58
CA LEU A 30 -15.71 -6.30 -3.70
C LEU A 30 -15.06 -6.94 -4.91
N SER A 31 -15.34 -8.21 -5.20
CA SER A 31 -14.83 -8.88 -6.40
C SER A 31 -15.36 -8.19 -7.67
N ALA A 32 -16.67 -7.91 -7.75
CA ALA A 32 -17.27 -7.20 -8.88
C ALA A 32 -16.66 -5.80 -9.08
N VAL A 33 -16.44 -5.05 -8.00
CA VAL A 33 -15.78 -3.73 -8.07
C VAL A 33 -14.34 -3.85 -8.53
N CYS A 34 -13.57 -4.82 -8.02
CA CYS A 34 -12.18 -5.02 -8.43
C CYS A 34 -12.06 -5.49 -9.88
N THR A 35 -12.96 -6.33 -10.35
CA THR A 35 -13.03 -6.75 -11.76
C THR A 35 -13.42 -5.57 -12.65
N GLY A 36 -14.40 -4.76 -12.25
CA GLY A 36 -14.80 -3.56 -13.00
C GLY A 36 -13.72 -2.45 -13.05
N LEU A 37 -12.72 -2.52 -12.16
CA LEU A 37 -11.57 -1.61 -12.12
C LEU A 37 -10.29 -2.25 -12.73
N ASP A 38 -10.41 -3.41 -13.38
CA ASP A 38 -9.32 -4.19 -13.95
C ASP A 38 -8.18 -4.51 -12.95
N LEU A 39 -8.50 -4.60 -11.65
CA LEU A 39 -7.55 -4.96 -10.60
C LEU A 39 -7.41 -6.48 -10.44
N VAL A 40 -8.44 -7.22 -10.85
CA VAL A 40 -8.51 -8.67 -10.79
C VAL A 40 -9.08 -9.18 -12.11
N ALA A 41 -8.53 -10.29 -12.62
CA ALA A 41 -8.91 -10.81 -13.94
C ALA A 41 -10.34 -11.38 -14.00
N ASP A 42 -10.86 -11.91 -12.89
CA ASP A 42 -12.19 -12.53 -12.81
C ASP A 42 -12.72 -12.52 -11.36
N GLU A 43 -14.04 -12.51 -11.19
CA GLU A 43 -14.71 -12.50 -9.88
C GLU A 43 -14.33 -13.74 -9.05
N ALA A 44 -14.23 -14.91 -9.69
CA ALA A 44 -13.79 -16.15 -9.05
C ALA A 44 -12.34 -16.07 -8.55
N HIS A 45 -11.52 -15.19 -9.12
CA HIS A 45 -10.17 -14.92 -8.63
C HIS A 45 -10.20 -14.00 -7.42
N GLY A 46 -11.11 -13.01 -7.41
CA GLY A 46 -11.33 -12.13 -6.27
C GLY A 46 -11.79 -12.88 -5.02
N GLU A 47 -12.71 -13.83 -5.17
CA GLU A 47 -13.17 -14.68 -4.05
C GLU A 47 -12.04 -15.52 -3.46
N ARG A 48 -11.09 -16.00 -4.29
CA ARG A 48 -9.92 -16.78 -3.84
C ARG A 48 -8.87 -15.94 -3.11
N VAL A 49 -8.71 -14.67 -3.52
CA VAL A 49 -7.75 -13.72 -2.94
C VAL A 49 -8.15 -13.31 -1.52
N GLY A 50 -9.46 -13.30 -1.25
CA GLY A 50 -10.02 -12.99 0.06
C GLY A 50 -10.20 -11.49 0.31
N LYS A 51 -11.20 -11.17 1.13
CA LYS A 51 -11.66 -9.80 1.38
C LYS A 51 -10.56 -8.83 1.81
N GLY A 52 -9.68 -9.25 2.72
CA GLY A 52 -8.64 -8.39 3.28
C GLY A 52 -7.70 -7.84 2.21
N LEU A 53 -7.22 -8.72 1.32
CA LEU A 53 -6.29 -8.35 0.26
C LEU A 53 -6.97 -7.50 -0.83
N LEU A 54 -8.25 -7.75 -1.14
CA LEU A 54 -9.03 -6.90 -2.04
C LEU A 54 -9.23 -5.47 -1.49
N VAL A 55 -9.51 -5.35 -0.19
CA VAL A 55 -9.62 -4.05 0.47
C VAL A 55 -8.26 -3.34 0.48
N ASP A 56 -7.18 -4.05 0.82
CA ASP A 56 -5.84 -3.47 0.84
C ASP A 56 -5.38 -3.00 -0.55
N THR A 57 -5.68 -3.76 -1.61
CA THR A 57 -5.36 -3.36 -2.99
C THR A 57 -6.14 -2.13 -3.45
N LEU A 58 -7.43 -2.05 -3.14
CA LEU A 58 -8.23 -0.85 -3.41
C LEU A 58 -7.69 0.37 -2.65
N VAL A 59 -7.34 0.20 -1.38
CA VAL A 59 -6.82 1.28 -0.54
C VAL A 59 -5.45 1.74 -1.06
N ASP A 60 -4.54 0.82 -1.40
CA ASP A 60 -3.22 1.18 -1.94
C ASP A 60 -3.31 1.91 -3.29
N ARG A 61 -4.29 1.54 -4.13
CA ARG A 61 -4.48 2.13 -5.45
C ARG A 61 -5.07 3.53 -5.42
N TYR A 62 -6.02 3.78 -4.50
CA TYR A 62 -6.85 4.99 -4.50
C TYR A 62 -6.62 5.93 -3.31
N ALA A 63 -5.85 5.54 -2.29
CA ALA A 63 -5.47 6.46 -1.22
C ALA A 63 -4.55 7.56 -1.76
N ARG A 64 -4.65 8.74 -1.15
CA ARG A 64 -3.78 9.87 -1.47
C ARG A 64 -2.31 9.52 -1.19
N ARG A 65 -1.49 9.61 -2.22
CA ARG A 65 -0.04 9.41 -2.10
C ARG A 65 0.64 10.69 -1.58
N PRO A 66 1.51 10.58 -0.58
CA PRO A 66 2.32 11.72 -0.14
C PRO A 66 3.31 12.12 -1.24
N ASN A 67 3.65 13.40 -1.29
CA ASN A 67 4.68 13.87 -2.21
C ASN A 67 6.04 13.30 -1.80
N ARG A 68 6.81 12.80 -2.77
CA ARG A 68 8.18 12.31 -2.53
C ARG A 68 9.08 13.39 -1.93
N TYR A 69 8.90 14.65 -2.33
CA TYR A 69 9.65 15.75 -1.75
C TYR A 69 9.37 15.90 -0.25
N GLU A 70 8.10 15.89 0.15
CA GLU A 70 7.73 15.95 1.57
C GLU A 70 8.25 14.75 2.35
N ALA A 71 8.25 13.56 1.74
CA ALA A 71 8.82 12.37 2.35
C ALA A 71 10.32 12.55 2.64
N ILE A 72 11.09 13.05 1.65
CA ILE A 72 12.53 13.34 1.79
C ILE A 72 12.77 14.43 2.84
N SER A 73 11.98 15.51 2.83
CA SER A 73 12.12 16.61 3.78
C SER A 73 11.86 16.21 5.24
N ARG A 74 11.15 15.10 5.47
CA ARG A 74 10.90 14.54 6.81
C ARG A 74 11.96 13.54 7.25
N MET A 75 12.86 13.10 6.37
CA MET A 75 13.90 12.15 6.75
C MET A 75 14.92 12.82 7.68
N PRO A 76 15.34 12.13 8.77
CA PRO A 76 16.36 12.68 9.66
C PRO A 76 17.69 12.78 8.92
N LEU A 77 18.46 13.82 9.23
CA LEU A 77 19.77 14.02 8.62
C LEU A 77 20.79 12.97 9.09
N TYR A 78 20.64 12.46 10.30
CA TYR A 78 21.53 11.48 10.91
C TYR A 78 20.79 10.17 11.19
N PRO A 79 21.47 9.02 11.05
CA PRO A 79 20.89 7.72 11.37
C PRO A 79 20.68 7.57 12.87
N ASP A 80 19.63 6.83 13.25
CA ASP A 80 19.45 6.34 14.61
C ASP A 80 20.16 5.00 14.81
N GLU A 81 20.13 4.50 16.04
CA GLU A 81 20.61 3.18 16.42
C GLU A 81 20.04 2.05 15.54
N ARG A 82 18.77 2.17 15.15
CA ARG A 82 18.07 1.13 14.40
C ARG A 82 18.65 1.01 13.00
N VAL A 83 18.94 2.14 12.35
CA VAL A 83 19.58 2.17 11.04
C VAL A 83 21.04 1.72 11.12
N LEU A 84 21.78 2.15 12.15
CA LEU A 84 23.19 1.77 12.32
C LEU A 84 23.40 0.26 12.48
N TRP A 85 22.44 -0.44 13.08
CA TRP A 85 22.49 -1.89 13.29
C TRP A 85 21.62 -2.71 12.31
N ASP A 86 21.03 -2.08 11.30
CA ASP A 86 20.31 -2.77 10.22
C ASP A 86 21.27 -3.25 9.11
N TYR A 87 21.60 -4.54 9.12
CA TYR A 87 22.53 -5.16 8.16
C TYR A 87 22.00 -5.22 6.72
N HIS A 88 20.69 -5.02 6.51
CA HIS A 88 20.12 -4.98 5.16
C HIS A 88 20.30 -3.61 4.50
N GLN A 89 20.57 -2.56 5.29
CA GLN A 89 20.80 -1.19 4.82
C GLN A 89 22.26 -0.75 4.98
N VAL A 90 22.94 -1.16 6.04
CA VAL A 90 24.34 -0.84 6.29
C VAL A 90 25.17 -2.12 6.16
N PRO A 91 25.82 -2.35 4.99
CA PRO A 91 26.65 -3.53 4.79
C PRO A 91 27.87 -3.50 5.71
N ARG A 92 28.17 -4.64 6.33
CA ARG A 92 29.40 -4.84 7.09
C ARG A 92 30.56 -5.20 6.18
N ALA A 93 31.78 -5.04 6.70
CA ALA A 93 33.01 -5.37 5.97
C ALA A 93 33.14 -6.87 5.62
N ASP A 94 32.46 -7.74 6.36
CA ASP A 94 32.37 -9.18 6.13
C ASP A 94 31.19 -9.59 5.22
N ALA A 95 30.45 -8.64 4.65
CA ALA A 95 29.37 -8.95 3.72
C ALA A 95 29.92 -9.52 2.41
N HIS A 96 29.83 -10.84 2.25
CA HIS A 96 30.37 -11.60 1.12
C HIS A 96 29.58 -11.46 -0.19
N GLY A 97 28.55 -10.61 -0.24
CA GLY A 97 27.75 -10.36 -1.46
C GLY A 97 26.79 -11.49 -1.85
N ASP A 98 26.70 -12.57 -1.06
CA ASP A 98 25.83 -13.72 -1.30
C ASP A 98 24.35 -13.43 -0.92
N GLY A 99 24.09 -12.31 -0.24
CA GLY A 99 22.77 -11.86 0.21
C GLY A 99 22.29 -10.57 -0.48
N VAL A 100 20.97 -10.38 -0.54
CA VAL A 100 20.36 -9.17 -1.09
C VAL A 100 20.41 -8.02 -0.07
N LEU A 101 20.84 -6.85 -0.53
CA LEU A 101 20.80 -5.60 0.24
C LEU A 101 19.69 -4.70 -0.29
N ALA A 102 19.02 -3.98 0.61
CA ALA A 102 17.96 -3.02 0.29
C ALA A 102 18.54 -1.67 -0.16
N LEU A 103 19.52 -1.71 -1.08
CA LEU A 103 20.22 -0.53 -1.58
C LEU A 103 19.80 -0.18 -3.02
N PRO A 104 19.70 1.11 -3.36
CA PRO A 104 19.47 1.53 -4.74
C PRO A 104 20.66 1.14 -5.62
N LYS A 105 20.37 0.73 -6.85
CA LYS A 105 21.39 0.42 -7.86
C LYS A 105 21.67 1.64 -8.73
N LEU A 106 22.90 1.77 -9.19
CA LEU A 106 23.33 2.72 -10.22
C LEU A 106 23.09 2.15 -11.61
#